data_AF-A0A1G6DZ21-F1
#
_entry.id   AF-A0A1G6DZ21-F1
#
_cell.length_a   1.000
_cell.length_b   1.000
_cell.length_c   1.000
_cell.angle_alpha   90.00
_cell.angle_beta   90.00
_cell.angle_gamma   90.00
#
_symmetry.space_group_name_H-M   'P 1'
#
loop_
_entity.id
_entity.type
_entity.pdbx_description
1 polymer ?
#
loop_
_entity_poly.entity_id
_entity_poly.type
_entity_poly.pdbx_seq_one_letter_code
_entity_poly.pdbx_strand_id
1 'polypeptide(L)'
;MNNLILQGFQINWNKIDPRSYLRNIEAINGLDQFEFNAPVTFLVGENGTGKSTLIEAIAVAYGFNPEGGTRNYSFSTYDDYSELHSAIRLMRGFNKPGWGYFLRAESFYNVATKEEEYAREGGVLSDELHYKSHGESFLTIAQEHFKSQGFYILDEPEAALSPQRQLTLLLEIYNCAREDSQFIIVSHSPILLGLPGADIFSMDDGLIHKCEYEDTDSYQITKLFINDREALLHRLLQE
;
A
#
# COMPACT_ATOMS: atom_id res chain seq x y z
N MET A 1 20.90 14.14 8.03
CA MET A 1 20.29 14.06 6.69
C MET A 1 19.51 12.77 6.63
N ASN A 2 18.28 12.83 6.11
CA ASN A 2 17.41 11.66 6.04
C ASN A 2 17.90 10.71 4.94
N ASN A 3 18.25 9.47 5.27
CA ASN A 3 18.84 8.48 4.34
C ASN A 3 17.79 7.65 3.58
N LEU A 4 16.52 8.03 3.67
CA LEU A 4 15.44 7.38 2.95
C LEU A 4 15.64 7.42 1.43
N ILE A 5 15.18 6.37 0.77
CA ILE A 5 15.20 6.21 -0.69
C ILE A 5 14.32 7.28 -1.35
N LEU A 6 13.12 7.49 -0.81
CA LEU A 6 12.20 8.57 -1.13
C LEU A 6 12.06 9.47 0.09
N GLN A 7 12.52 10.72 -0.02
CA GLN A 7 12.45 11.70 1.06
C GLN A 7 11.12 12.44 1.09
N GLY A 8 10.41 12.50 -0.04
CA GLY A 8 9.11 13.14 -0.13
C GLY A 8 8.65 13.33 -1.57
N PHE A 9 7.61 14.13 -1.76
CA PHE A 9 7.12 14.52 -3.06
C PHE A 9 6.53 15.93 -3.05
N GLN A 10 6.38 16.51 -4.23
CA GLN A 10 5.67 17.77 -4.47
C GLN A 10 4.62 17.57 -5.56
N ILE A 11 3.47 18.23 -5.45
CA ILE A 11 2.41 18.17 -6.46
C ILE A 11 2.36 19.51 -7.21
N ASN A 12 2.49 19.46 -8.53
CA ASN A 12 2.31 20.63 -9.37
C ASN A 12 0.85 20.73 -9.85
N TRP A 13 0.02 21.44 -9.08
CA TRP A 13 -1.40 21.66 -9.38
C TRP A 13 -1.68 22.36 -10.70
N ASN A 14 -0.70 23.03 -11.32
CA ASN A 14 -0.88 23.64 -12.66
C ASN A 14 -0.94 22.59 -13.78
N LYS A 15 -0.50 21.36 -13.51
CA LYS A 15 -0.58 20.24 -14.47
C LYS A 15 -1.88 19.45 -14.37
N ILE A 16 -2.68 19.69 -13.33
CA ILE A 16 -3.94 18.98 -13.09
C ILE A 16 -5.09 19.85 -13.60
N ASP A 17 -5.99 19.29 -14.40
CA ASP A 17 -7.13 20.04 -14.95
C ASP A 17 -7.95 20.66 -13.80
N PRO A 18 -8.38 21.93 -13.87
CA PRO A 18 -9.31 22.55 -12.91
C PRO A 18 -10.60 21.77 -12.65
N ARG A 19 -11.01 20.90 -13.56
CA ARG A 19 -12.19 20.03 -13.49
C ARG A 19 -11.86 18.58 -13.13
N SER A 20 -10.59 18.27 -12.91
CA SER A 20 -10.14 16.92 -12.54
C SER A 20 -10.76 16.50 -11.20
N TYR A 21 -11.15 15.23 -11.11
CA TYR A 21 -11.72 14.66 -9.88
C TYR A 21 -10.76 14.74 -8.69
N LEU A 22 -9.44 14.83 -8.94
CA LEU A 22 -8.39 14.98 -7.93
C LEU A 22 -8.58 16.21 -7.04
N ARG A 23 -9.25 17.25 -7.56
CA ARG A 23 -9.55 18.47 -6.79
C ARG A 23 -10.74 18.29 -5.85
N ASN A 24 -11.49 17.21 -5.99
CA ASN A 24 -12.59 16.84 -5.09
C ASN A 24 -12.13 15.86 -4.01
N ILE A 25 -10.92 15.32 -4.10
CA ILE A 25 -10.33 14.50 -3.04
C ILE A 25 -9.75 15.46 -2.01
N GLU A 26 -10.48 15.70 -0.92
CA GLU A 26 -10.13 16.74 0.06
C GLU A 26 -8.69 16.60 0.58
N ALA A 27 -8.31 15.39 1.00
CA ALA A 27 -6.98 15.12 1.55
C ALA A 27 -5.83 15.36 0.55
N ILE A 28 -6.09 15.29 -0.76
CA ILE A 28 -5.09 15.57 -1.79
C ILE A 28 -5.18 17.04 -2.19
N ASN A 29 -6.38 17.62 -2.32
CA ASN A 29 -6.59 18.96 -2.83
C ASN A 29 -5.85 20.02 -2.00
N GLY A 30 -4.90 20.73 -2.64
CA GLY A 30 -4.08 21.73 -1.95
C GLY A 30 -2.86 21.17 -1.21
N LEU A 31 -2.62 19.85 -1.27
CA LEU A 31 -1.36 19.26 -0.85
C LEU A 31 -0.26 19.68 -1.83
N ASP A 32 0.64 20.56 -1.41
CA ASP A 32 1.75 21.01 -2.24
C ASP A 32 3.00 20.14 -2.08
N GLN A 33 3.25 19.65 -0.86
CA GLN A 33 4.44 18.88 -0.51
C GLN A 33 4.15 17.92 0.64
N PHE A 34 4.83 16.77 0.62
CA PHE A 34 4.84 15.80 1.70
C PHE A 34 6.26 15.26 1.90
N GLU A 35 6.64 15.00 3.16
CA GLU A 35 7.96 14.49 3.53
C GLU A 35 7.85 13.20 4.33
N PHE A 36 8.62 12.19 3.94
CA PHE A 36 8.74 10.95 4.69
C PHE A 36 9.83 11.10 5.75
N ASN A 37 9.53 10.71 6.99
CA ASN A 37 10.47 10.82 8.12
C ASN A 37 10.85 9.46 8.73
N ALA A 38 10.16 8.39 8.33
CA ALA A 38 10.39 7.02 8.79
C ALA A 38 10.61 6.06 7.61
N PRO A 39 11.34 4.93 7.82
CA PRO A 39 11.50 3.89 6.81
C PRO A 39 10.19 3.16 6.50
N VAL A 40 9.22 3.19 7.41
CA VAL A 40 7.87 2.67 7.15
C VAL A 40 6.88 3.78 7.40
N THR A 41 6.03 4.04 6.41
CA THR A 41 4.95 5.02 6.50
C THR A 41 3.64 4.35 6.11
N PHE A 42 2.66 4.42 7.00
CA PHE A 42 1.29 4.00 6.75
C PHE A 42 0.42 5.18 6.35
N LEU A 43 -0.44 4.95 5.35
CA LEU A 43 -1.54 5.84 5.01
C LEU A 43 -2.85 5.15 5.40
N VAL A 44 -3.66 5.83 6.20
CA VAL A 44 -4.96 5.36 6.70
C VAL A 44 -6.07 6.34 6.36
N GLY A 45 -7.30 5.87 6.45
CA GLY A 45 -8.50 6.68 6.32
C GLY A 45 -9.60 6.01 5.52
N GLU A 46 -10.80 6.58 5.47
CA GLU A 46 -11.98 5.95 4.87
C GLU A 46 -11.83 5.65 3.37
N ASN A 47 -12.71 4.80 2.84
CA ASN A 47 -12.76 4.53 1.41
C ASN A 47 -13.09 5.80 0.63
N GLY A 48 -12.33 6.07 -0.43
CA GLY A 48 -12.52 7.28 -1.27
C GLY A 48 -11.73 8.51 -0.84
N THR A 49 -10.96 8.47 0.26
CA THR A 49 -10.07 9.57 0.70
C THR A 49 -8.84 9.78 -0.19
N GLY A 50 -8.61 8.93 -1.18
CA GLY A 50 -7.52 9.07 -2.16
C GLY A 50 -6.21 8.36 -1.84
N LYS A 51 -6.19 7.48 -0.81
CA LYS A 51 -5.03 6.66 -0.42
C LYS A 51 -4.38 5.93 -1.60
N SER A 52 -5.15 5.08 -2.29
CA SER A 52 -4.68 4.30 -3.44
C SER A 52 -4.24 5.20 -4.59
N THR A 53 -4.97 6.29 -4.86
CA THR A 53 -4.60 7.29 -5.88
C THR A 53 -3.25 7.94 -5.59
N LEU A 54 -2.96 8.27 -4.33
CA LEU A 54 -1.70 8.88 -3.94
C LEU A 54 -0.52 7.89 -4.09
N ILE A 55 -0.66 6.67 -3.57
CA ILE A 55 0.42 5.67 -3.67
C ILE A 55 0.65 5.20 -5.11
N GLU A 56 -0.40 5.13 -5.93
CA GLU A 56 -0.29 4.82 -7.36
C GLU A 56 0.51 5.92 -8.07
N ALA A 57 0.18 7.21 -7.84
CA ALA A 57 0.93 8.32 -8.40
C ALA A 57 2.40 8.29 -8.00
N ILE A 58 2.70 7.97 -6.73
CA ILE A 58 4.07 7.79 -6.24
C ILE A 58 4.74 6.60 -6.96
N ALA A 59 4.08 5.45 -7.07
CA ALA A 59 4.62 4.24 -7.68
C ALA A 59 4.96 4.47 -9.17
N VAL A 60 4.03 5.06 -9.93
CA VAL A 60 4.21 5.36 -11.35
C VAL A 60 5.31 6.40 -11.55
N ALA A 61 5.31 7.49 -10.78
CA ALA A 61 6.38 8.49 -10.86
C ALA A 61 7.74 7.95 -10.39
N TYR A 62 7.74 6.91 -9.55
CA TYR A 62 8.96 6.23 -9.14
C TYR A 62 9.53 5.35 -10.27
N GLY A 63 8.64 4.86 -11.14
CA GLY A 63 8.95 4.01 -12.30
C GLY A 63 8.53 2.55 -12.12
N PHE A 64 7.62 2.25 -11.19
CA PHE A 64 7.00 0.93 -11.09
C PHE A 64 5.91 0.74 -12.14
N ASN A 65 5.56 -0.52 -12.43
CA ASN A 65 4.38 -0.81 -13.22
C ASN A 65 3.12 -0.50 -12.38
N PRO A 66 2.21 0.37 -12.85
CA PRO A 66 0.95 0.68 -12.18
C PRO A 66 0.08 -0.55 -11.81
N GLU A 67 0.12 -1.62 -12.60
CA GLU A 67 -0.66 -2.85 -12.39
C GLU A 67 -0.06 -3.78 -11.32
N GLY A 68 1.03 -3.36 -10.69
CA GLY A 68 1.82 -4.13 -9.75
C GLY A 68 2.91 -4.96 -10.42
N GLY A 69 3.95 -5.28 -9.65
CA GLY A 69 5.12 -6.01 -10.12
C GLY A 69 6.45 -5.26 -9.96
N THR A 70 7.50 -5.90 -10.46
CA THR A 70 8.84 -5.30 -10.56
C THR A 70 8.92 -4.40 -11.80
N ARG A 71 10.00 -3.59 -11.92
CA ARG A 71 10.27 -2.70 -13.08
C ARG A 71 10.26 -3.38 -14.46
N ASN A 72 10.20 -4.72 -14.52
CA ASN A 72 10.34 -5.51 -15.74
C ASN A 72 9.04 -6.15 -16.25
N TYR A 73 7.90 -5.91 -15.62
CA TYR A 73 6.62 -6.39 -16.14
C TYR A 73 5.86 -5.25 -16.80
N SER A 74 5.42 -5.44 -18.05
CA SER A 74 4.48 -4.54 -18.73
C SER A 74 3.21 -5.31 -19.03
N PHE A 75 2.10 -4.94 -18.40
CA PHE A 75 0.78 -5.35 -18.85
C PHE A 75 0.04 -4.11 -19.31
N SER A 76 -0.29 -4.08 -20.60
CA SER A 76 -1.05 -3.02 -21.25
C SER A 76 -2.54 -3.32 -21.10
N THR A 77 -3.18 -2.75 -20.09
CA THR A 77 -4.63 -2.66 -20.01
C THR A 77 -5.02 -1.21 -19.72
N TYR A 78 -5.31 -0.48 -20.80
CA TYR A 78 -6.14 0.73 -20.89
C TYR A 78 -5.92 1.88 -19.87
N ASP A 79 -5.22 2.94 -20.32
CA ASP A 79 -5.44 4.40 -20.19
C ASP A 79 -6.24 5.04 -19.00
N ASP A 80 -6.35 4.45 -17.81
CA ASP A 80 -7.06 5.05 -16.66
C ASP A 80 -6.13 5.34 -15.44
N TYR A 81 -4.87 5.71 -15.67
CA TYR A 81 -4.00 6.16 -14.58
C TYR A 81 -4.37 7.57 -14.12
N SER A 82 -4.30 7.79 -12.80
CA SER A 82 -4.57 9.11 -12.25
C SER A 82 -3.65 10.18 -12.85
N GLU A 83 -4.21 11.32 -13.28
CA GLU A 83 -3.44 12.49 -13.75
C GLU A 83 -2.36 12.93 -12.74
N LEU A 84 -2.53 12.57 -11.47
CA LEU A 84 -1.62 12.89 -10.36
C LEU A 84 -0.19 12.40 -10.62
N HIS A 85 0.00 11.26 -11.29
CA HIS A 85 1.34 10.73 -11.58
C HIS A 85 2.18 11.69 -12.45
N SER A 86 1.54 12.47 -13.33
CA SER A 86 2.20 13.42 -14.21
C SER A 86 2.50 14.77 -13.54
N ALA A 87 1.74 15.05 -12.47
CA ALA A 87 1.83 16.25 -11.65
C ALA A 87 2.79 16.11 -10.47
N ILE A 88 3.03 14.88 -10.00
CA ILE A 88 3.89 14.60 -8.85
C ILE A 88 5.38 14.64 -9.23
N ARG A 89 6.19 15.28 -8.40
CA ARG A 89 7.65 15.30 -8.49
C ARG A 89 8.22 14.67 -7.23
N LEU A 90 8.90 13.55 -7.40
CA LEU A 90 9.52 12.82 -6.29
C LEU A 90 10.84 13.45 -5.86
N MET A 91 11.02 13.62 -4.55
CA MET A 91 12.27 14.02 -3.91
C MET A 91 13.00 12.75 -3.46
N ARG A 92 13.91 12.26 -4.31
CA ARG A 92 14.65 11.01 -4.07
C ARG A 92 15.91 11.31 -3.26
N GLY A 93 16.22 10.44 -2.31
CA GLY A 93 17.48 10.46 -1.58
C GLY A 93 18.65 9.98 -2.43
N PHE A 94 19.85 10.00 -1.85
CA PHE A 94 21.08 9.53 -2.52
C PHE A 94 21.12 8.01 -2.69
N ASN A 95 20.39 7.27 -1.84
CA ASN A 95 20.30 5.82 -1.88
C ASN A 95 19.42 5.38 -3.04
N LYS A 96 20.04 4.75 -4.05
CA LYS A 96 19.30 4.11 -5.15
C LYS A 96 19.05 2.65 -4.75
N PRO A 97 17.78 2.22 -4.64
CA PRO A 97 17.51 0.85 -4.28
C PRO A 97 17.91 -0.08 -5.43
N GLY A 98 18.49 -1.23 -5.10
CA GLY A 98 18.80 -2.27 -6.09
C GLY A 98 17.55 -2.95 -6.64
N TRP A 99 16.44 -2.87 -5.89
CA TRP A 99 15.18 -3.54 -6.17
C TRP A 99 13.98 -2.74 -5.63
N GLY A 100 12.79 -2.97 -6.19
CA GLY A 100 11.57 -2.41 -5.64
C GLY A 100 10.34 -3.06 -6.25
N TYR A 101 9.24 -2.99 -5.51
CA TYR A 101 8.00 -3.67 -5.86
C TYR A 101 6.80 -2.82 -5.47
N PHE A 102 5.85 -2.65 -6.40
CA PHE A 102 4.52 -2.13 -6.10
C PHE A 102 3.53 -3.30 -6.07
N LEU A 103 2.84 -3.49 -4.95
CA LEU A 103 2.00 -4.65 -4.70
C LEU A 103 0.61 -4.19 -4.28
N ARG A 104 -0.41 -4.59 -5.06
CA ARG A 104 -1.81 -4.27 -4.77
C ARG A 104 -2.58 -5.54 -4.42
N ALA A 105 -3.54 -5.41 -3.51
CA ALA A 105 -4.48 -6.47 -3.19
C ALA A 105 -5.18 -7.06 -4.43
N GLU A 106 -5.56 -6.20 -5.38
CA GLU A 106 -6.26 -6.61 -6.60
C GLU A 106 -5.33 -7.34 -7.60
N SER A 107 -4.04 -6.98 -7.62
CA SER A 107 -3.04 -7.62 -8.50
C SER A 107 -2.84 -9.11 -8.17
N PHE A 108 -3.22 -9.59 -6.98
CA PHE A 108 -3.20 -11.03 -6.64
C PHE A 108 -4.06 -11.87 -7.56
N TYR A 109 -5.23 -11.36 -7.93
CA TYR A 109 -6.13 -12.06 -8.84
C TYR A 109 -5.53 -12.10 -10.26
N ASN A 110 -4.94 -11.00 -10.70
CA ASN A 110 -4.40 -10.86 -12.06
C ASN A 110 -3.13 -11.70 -12.30
N VAL A 111 -2.23 -11.81 -11.32
CA VAL A 111 -1.03 -12.66 -11.43
C VAL A 111 -1.42 -14.13 -11.45
N ALA A 112 -2.37 -14.55 -10.62
CA ALA A 112 -2.87 -15.93 -10.58
C ALA A 112 -3.58 -16.33 -11.88
N THR A 113 -4.43 -15.46 -12.43
CA THR A 113 -5.10 -15.71 -13.72
C THR A 113 -4.09 -15.87 -14.85
N LYS A 114 -2.98 -15.11 -14.83
CA LYS A 114 -1.93 -15.25 -15.84
C LYS A 114 -1.04 -16.46 -15.65
N GLU A 115 -0.70 -16.83 -14.42
CA GLU A 115 -0.01 -18.11 -14.15
C GLU A 115 -0.86 -19.30 -14.64
N GLU A 116 -2.19 -19.26 -14.46
CA GLU A 116 -3.11 -20.24 -15.05
C GLU A 116 -3.12 -20.19 -16.59
N GLU A 117 -3.08 -19.00 -17.19
CA GLU A 117 -3.03 -18.81 -18.65
C GLU A 117 -1.72 -19.34 -19.25
N TYR A 118 -0.58 -19.03 -18.63
CA TYR A 118 0.74 -19.56 -19.01
C TYR A 118 0.86 -21.07 -18.79
N ALA A 119 0.29 -21.62 -17.72
CA ALA A 119 0.26 -23.07 -17.47
C ALA A 119 -0.59 -23.80 -18.53
N ARG A 120 -1.71 -23.20 -18.95
CA ARG A 120 -2.56 -23.71 -20.03
C ARG A 120 -1.89 -23.65 -21.40
N GLU A 121 -1.13 -22.60 -21.70
CA GLU A 121 -0.38 -22.47 -22.96
C GLU A 121 0.90 -23.32 -22.99
N GLY A 122 1.52 -23.57 -21.83
CA GLY A 122 2.78 -24.33 -21.68
C GLY A 122 2.65 -25.83 -21.44
N GLY A 123 1.42 -26.36 -21.30
CA GLY A 123 1.17 -27.79 -21.12
C GLY A 123 1.58 -28.39 -19.76
N VAL A 124 1.81 -27.55 -18.75
CA VAL A 124 2.06 -28.01 -17.37
C VAL A 124 0.71 -28.08 -16.67
N LEU A 125 0.19 -29.29 -16.45
CA LEU A 125 -1.01 -29.49 -15.63
C LEU A 125 -0.76 -28.93 -14.23
N SER A 126 -1.52 -27.90 -13.87
CA SER A 126 -1.41 -27.09 -12.67
C SER A 126 -1.97 -27.75 -11.40
N ASP A 127 -1.88 -29.08 -11.24
CA ASP A 127 -2.41 -29.73 -10.03
C ASP A 127 -1.62 -29.35 -8.76
N GLU A 128 -0.36 -28.90 -8.88
CA GLU A 128 0.47 -28.44 -7.75
C GLU A 128 0.39 -26.92 -7.48
N LEU A 129 -0.02 -26.11 -8.46
CA LEU A 129 -0.19 -24.66 -8.31
C LEU A 129 -1.53 -24.29 -7.65
N HIS A 130 -2.55 -25.17 -7.77
CA HIS A 130 -3.88 -24.94 -7.23
C HIS A 130 -4.00 -25.08 -5.70
N TYR A 131 -2.93 -25.48 -4.99
CA TYR A 131 -3.00 -25.72 -3.53
C TYR A 131 -2.42 -24.59 -2.66
N LYS A 132 -1.88 -23.51 -3.23
CA LYS A 132 -1.53 -22.32 -2.46
C LYS A 132 -2.73 -21.40 -2.40
N SER A 133 -3.43 -21.37 -1.26
CA SER A 133 -4.56 -20.46 -1.02
C SER A 133 -4.15 -19.03 -1.39
N HIS A 134 -5.05 -18.23 -1.98
CA HIS A 134 -4.78 -16.88 -2.53
C HIS A 134 -3.92 -15.93 -1.65
N GLY A 135 -3.92 -16.07 -0.33
CA GLY A 135 -3.05 -15.33 0.60
C GLY A 135 -1.61 -15.86 0.77
N GLU A 136 -1.33 -17.11 0.40
CA GLU A 136 0.04 -17.66 0.39
C GLU A 136 0.88 -17.08 -0.73
N SER A 137 0.27 -16.73 -1.86
CA SER A 137 0.97 -16.11 -2.98
C SER A 137 1.57 -14.75 -2.57
N PHE A 138 0.86 -13.93 -1.80
CA PHE A 138 1.41 -12.67 -1.30
C PHE A 138 2.58 -12.87 -0.35
N LEU A 139 2.41 -13.72 0.68
CA LEU A 139 3.46 -13.90 1.69
C LEU A 139 4.69 -14.56 1.06
N THR A 140 4.49 -15.48 0.11
CA THR A 140 5.57 -16.05 -0.69
C THR A 140 6.30 -14.95 -1.46
N ILE A 141 5.57 -14.06 -2.16
CA ILE A 141 6.18 -12.91 -2.87
C ILE A 141 6.96 -12.02 -1.91
N ALA A 142 6.39 -11.68 -0.75
CA ALA A 142 7.08 -10.87 0.25
C ALA A 142 8.38 -11.54 0.71
N GLN A 143 8.35 -12.83 1.06
CA GLN A 143 9.54 -13.57 1.52
C GLN A 143 10.58 -13.77 0.42
N GLU A 144 10.15 -13.97 -0.83
CA GLU A 144 11.05 -14.20 -1.96
C GLU A 144 11.63 -12.91 -2.52
N HIS A 145 10.87 -11.81 -2.53
CA HIS A 145 11.23 -10.57 -3.23
C HIS A 145 11.51 -9.39 -2.31
N PHE A 146 11.14 -9.40 -1.04
CA PHE A 146 11.62 -8.39 -0.11
C PHE A 146 13.09 -8.68 0.19
N LYS A 147 13.93 -7.77 -0.28
CA LYS A 147 15.38 -7.73 -0.10
C LYS A 147 15.76 -6.43 0.62
N SER A 148 16.93 -6.45 1.23
CA SER A 148 17.57 -5.27 1.79
C SER A 148 17.73 -4.14 0.76
N GLN A 149 17.77 -2.90 1.23
CA GLN A 149 17.90 -1.70 0.40
C GLN A 149 16.81 -1.61 -0.70
N GLY A 150 15.62 -2.12 -0.42
CA GLY A 150 14.49 -2.11 -1.36
C GLY A 150 13.52 -0.96 -1.12
N PHE A 151 12.79 -0.58 -2.17
CA PHE A 151 11.66 0.35 -2.07
C PHE A 151 10.35 -0.36 -2.38
N TYR A 152 9.43 -0.37 -1.43
CA TYR A 152 8.20 -1.14 -1.51
C TYR A 152 6.99 -0.22 -1.31
N ILE A 153 5.99 -0.38 -2.16
CA ILE A 153 4.70 0.26 -2.01
C ILE A 153 3.65 -0.84 -1.94
N LEU A 154 2.84 -0.86 -0.90
CA LEU A 154 1.84 -1.89 -0.64
C LEU A 154 0.46 -1.25 -0.52
N ASP A 155 -0.53 -1.78 -1.22
CA ASP A 155 -1.93 -1.35 -1.17
C ASP A 155 -2.79 -2.46 -0.56
N GLU A 156 -3.24 -2.25 0.68
CA GLU A 156 -4.09 -3.16 1.47
C GLU A 156 -3.59 -4.63 1.49
N PRO A 157 -2.30 -4.87 1.84
CA PRO A 157 -1.73 -6.22 1.80
C PRO A 157 -2.44 -7.22 2.72
N GLU A 158 -3.17 -6.76 3.74
CA GLU A 158 -3.95 -7.59 4.65
C GLU A 158 -5.20 -8.22 4.02
N ALA A 159 -5.72 -7.71 2.90
CA ALA A 159 -7.03 -8.11 2.36
C ALA A 159 -7.12 -9.61 2.07
N ALA A 160 -6.01 -10.24 1.72
CA ALA A 160 -5.91 -11.68 1.45
C ALA A 160 -5.29 -12.50 2.62
N LEU A 161 -4.98 -11.87 3.76
CA LEU A 161 -4.19 -12.47 4.82
C LEU A 161 -5.01 -12.71 6.10
N SER A 162 -4.89 -13.91 6.66
CA SER A 162 -5.35 -14.18 8.02
C SER A 162 -4.53 -13.36 9.04
N PRO A 163 -5.07 -13.09 10.25
CA PRO A 163 -4.35 -12.34 11.28
C PRO A 163 -2.94 -12.88 11.59
N GLN A 164 -2.78 -14.21 11.61
CA GLN A 164 -1.47 -14.83 11.79
C GLN A 164 -0.50 -14.52 10.64
N ARG A 165 -0.98 -14.49 9.39
CA ARG A 165 -0.14 -14.15 8.23
C ARG A 165 0.19 -12.64 8.20
N GLN A 166 -0.69 -11.79 8.71
CA GLN A 166 -0.39 -10.36 8.88
C GLN A 166 0.74 -10.15 9.89
N LEU A 167 0.81 -10.93 10.97
CA LEU A 167 1.95 -10.90 11.91
C LEU A 167 3.26 -11.32 11.23
N THR A 168 3.22 -12.34 10.36
CA THR A 168 4.42 -12.73 9.58
C THR A 168 4.85 -11.60 8.65
N LEU A 169 3.91 -10.99 7.92
CA LEU A 169 4.21 -9.84 7.05
C LEU A 169 4.82 -8.67 7.85
N LEU A 170 4.26 -8.35 9.02
CA LEU A 170 4.78 -7.31 9.91
C LEU A 170 6.26 -7.57 10.25
N LEU A 171 6.60 -8.82 10.57
CA LEU A 171 7.98 -9.22 10.85
C LEU A 171 8.90 -9.04 9.63
N GLU A 172 8.46 -9.41 8.43
CA GLU A 172 9.24 -9.22 7.20
C GLU A 172 9.49 -7.73 6.91
N ILE A 173 8.46 -6.90 7.03
CA ILE A 173 8.57 -5.43 6.86
C ILE A 173 9.56 -4.86 7.90
N TYR A 174 9.41 -5.25 9.17
CA TYR A 174 10.29 -4.81 10.25
C TYR A 174 11.76 -5.16 9.99
N ASN A 175 12.03 -6.38 9.54
CA ASN A 175 13.39 -6.82 9.24
C ASN A 175 13.97 -6.05 8.05
N CYS A 176 13.22 -5.91 6.96
CA CYS A 176 13.69 -5.19 5.77
C CYS A 176 13.94 -3.70 6.05
N ALA A 177 13.07 -3.05 6.83
CA ALA A 177 13.21 -1.65 7.21
C ALA A 177 14.50 -1.38 8.01
N ARG A 178 14.97 -2.36 8.79
CA ARG A 178 16.26 -2.30 9.50
C ARG A 178 17.47 -2.53 8.59
N GLU A 179 17.25 -3.05 7.40
CA GLU A 179 18.26 -3.27 6.36
C GLU A 179 18.13 -2.22 5.24
N ASP A 180 17.92 -0.96 5.64
CA ASP A 180 17.85 0.22 4.75
C ASP A 180 16.75 0.17 3.67
N SER A 181 15.72 -0.68 3.85
CA SER A 181 14.54 -0.66 2.97
C SER A 181 13.54 0.39 3.41
N GLN A 182 12.72 0.85 2.46
CA GLN A 182 11.65 1.79 2.72
C GLN A 182 10.30 1.27 2.21
N PHE A 183 9.26 1.46 3.02
CA PHE A 183 7.89 1.02 2.77
C PHE A 183 6.90 2.19 2.84
N ILE A 184 6.00 2.26 1.86
CA ILE A 184 4.80 3.09 1.90
C ILE A 184 3.61 2.15 1.79
N ILE A 185 2.74 2.13 2.80
CA ILE A 185 1.72 1.09 2.94
C ILE A 185 0.36 1.75 3.16
N VAL A 186 -0.63 1.45 2.33
CA VAL A 186 -2.03 1.69 2.66
C VAL A 186 -2.54 0.48 3.42
N SER A 187 -3.07 0.68 4.62
CA SER A 187 -3.59 -0.42 5.43
C SER A 187 -4.70 0.03 6.38
N HIS A 188 -5.68 -0.83 6.54
CA HIS A 188 -6.73 -0.81 7.54
C HIS A 188 -6.50 -1.86 8.64
N SER A 189 -5.41 -2.63 8.58
CA SER A 189 -5.13 -3.66 9.57
C SER A 189 -4.60 -3.06 10.88
N PRO A 190 -5.31 -3.20 12.01
CA PRO A 190 -4.77 -2.81 13.31
C PRO A 190 -3.53 -3.63 13.70
N ILE A 191 -3.28 -4.78 13.06
CA ILE A 191 -2.07 -5.58 13.28
C ILE A 191 -0.88 -4.89 12.60
N LEU A 192 -0.98 -4.57 11.31
CA LEU A 192 0.12 -3.95 10.55
C LEU A 192 0.44 -2.55 11.05
N LEU A 193 -0.59 -1.75 11.37
CA LEU A 193 -0.44 -0.40 11.91
C LEU A 193 0.29 -0.37 13.26
N GLY A 194 0.32 -1.49 13.99
CA GLY A 194 1.05 -1.62 15.25
C GLY A 194 2.57 -1.75 15.11
N LEU A 195 3.14 -1.58 13.90
CA LEU A 195 4.57 -1.70 13.66
C LEU A 195 5.37 -0.59 14.40
N PRO A 196 6.30 -0.93 15.31
CA PRO A 196 7.04 0.06 16.07
C PRO A 196 7.93 0.95 15.19
N GLY A 197 7.89 2.26 15.44
CA GLY A 197 8.73 3.25 14.75
C GLY A 197 8.28 3.60 13.33
N ALA A 198 7.10 3.12 12.91
CA ALA A 198 6.45 3.58 11.70
C ALA A 198 5.73 4.92 11.93
N ASP A 199 5.68 5.75 10.89
CA ASP A 199 4.80 6.91 10.88
C ASP A 199 3.43 6.52 10.31
N ILE A 200 2.35 7.01 10.92
CA ILE A 200 0.98 6.82 10.42
C ILE A 200 0.41 8.18 10.05
N PHE A 201 -0.12 8.29 8.84
CA PHE A 201 -0.80 9.49 8.37
C PHE A 201 -2.25 9.15 8.03
N SER A 202 -3.18 9.83 8.68
CA SER A 202 -4.59 9.81 8.29
C SER A 202 -4.82 10.78 7.13
N MET A 203 -5.63 10.32 6.19
CA MET A 203 -6.19 11.10 5.09
C MET A 203 -7.67 11.44 5.35
N ASP A 204 -8.14 11.28 6.58
CA ASP A 204 -9.46 11.71 7.02
C ASP A 204 -9.46 13.21 7.33
N ASP A 205 -10.65 13.77 7.54
CA ASP A 205 -10.85 15.19 7.89
C ASP A 205 -10.30 16.20 6.85
N GLY A 206 -10.14 15.75 5.62
CA GLY A 206 -9.80 16.59 4.47
C GLY A 206 -8.35 17.06 4.39
N LEU A 207 -7.46 16.62 5.30
CA LEU A 207 -6.03 16.94 5.25
C LEU A 207 -5.19 15.74 5.69
N ILE A 208 -4.07 15.51 4.97
CA ILE A 208 -3.09 14.51 5.41
C ILE A 208 -2.41 15.01 6.68
N HIS A 209 -2.58 14.27 7.78
CA HIS A 209 -1.97 14.60 9.06
C HIS A 209 -1.45 13.36 9.77
N LYS A 210 -0.40 13.53 10.57
CA LYS A 210 0.18 12.45 11.34
C LYS A 210 -0.73 12.13 12.54
N CYS A 211 -0.95 10.86 12.82
CA CYS A 211 -1.72 10.39 13.97
C CYS A 211 -0.98 9.26 14.70
N GLU A 212 -1.37 8.99 15.94
CA GLU A 212 -0.86 7.84 16.69
C GLU A 212 -1.65 6.57 16.32
N TYR A 213 -1.07 5.40 16.62
CA TYR A 213 -1.71 4.11 16.37
C TYR A 213 -3.10 4.02 17.03
N GLU A 214 -3.19 4.47 18.28
CA GLU A 214 -4.43 4.49 19.05
C GLU A 214 -5.48 5.43 18.47
N ASP A 215 -5.08 6.45 17.69
CA ASP A 215 -6.04 7.39 17.09
C ASP A 215 -6.71 6.81 15.83
N THR A 216 -6.18 5.72 15.28
CA THR A 216 -6.74 5.13 14.06
C THR A 216 -8.10 4.47 14.29
N ASP A 217 -9.02 4.65 13.34
CA ASP A 217 -10.34 4.00 13.37
C ASP A 217 -10.23 2.48 13.46
N SER A 218 -9.29 1.90 12.71
CA SER A 218 -8.98 0.46 12.75
C SER A 218 -8.69 -0.03 14.16
N TYR A 219 -7.91 0.73 14.94
CA TYR A 219 -7.65 0.41 16.34
C TYR A 219 -8.90 0.58 17.19
N GLN A 220 -9.55 1.75 17.12
CA GLN A 220 -10.68 2.11 17.98
C GLN A 220 -11.86 1.14 17.81
N ILE A 221 -12.26 0.89 16.56
CA ILE A 221 -13.36 -0.02 16.22
C ILE A 221 -13.04 -1.45 16.64
N THR A 222 -11.84 -1.93 16.31
CA THR A 222 -11.43 -3.31 16.65
C THR A 222 -11.37 -3.51 18.16
N LYS A 223 -10.79 -2.56 18.89
CA LYS A 223 -10.71 -2.58 20.37
C LYS A 223 -12.10 -2.58 21.00
N LEU A 224 -12.99 -1.71 20.52
CA LEU A 224 -14.38 -1.64 21.01
C LEU A 224 -15.10 -2.97 20.77
N PHE A 225 -14.99 -3.53 19.57
CA PHE A 225 -15.65 -4.79 19.23
C PHE A 225 -15.11 -5.97 20.06
N ILE A 226 -13.78 -6.08 20.23
CA ILE A 226 -13.16 -7.17 20.99
C ILE A 226 -13.54 -7.10 22.47
N ASN A 227 -13.54 -5.90 23.07
CA ASN A 227 -13.77 -5.73 24.50
C ASN A 227 -15.25 -5.73 24.88
N ASP A 228 -16.14 -5.21 24.01
CA ASP A 228 -17.55 -4.96 24.30
C ASP A 228 -18.52 -5.62 23.31
N ARG A 229 -18.13 -6.76 22.71
CA ARG A 229 -18.86 -7.45 21.63
C ARG A 229 -20.37 -7.59 21.86
N GLU A 230 -20.79 -8.13 23.00
CA GLU A 230 -22.20 -8.43 23.27
C GLU A 230 -23.05 -7.15 23.35
N ALA A 231 -22.55 -6.13 24.06
CA ALA A 231 -23.24 -4.85 24.20
C ALA A 231 -23.36 -4.12 22.85
N LEU A 232 -22.30 -4.19 22.03
CA LEU A 232 -22.29 -3.59 20.70
C LEU A 232 -23.27 -4.30 19.75
N LEU A 233 -23.26 -5.63 19.71
CA LEU A 233 -24.19 -6.41 18.87
C LEU A 233 -25.65 -6.20 19.31
N HIS A 234 -25.92 -6.14 20.61
CA HIS A 234 -27.26 -5.86 21.11
C HIS A 234 -27.76 -4.48 20.66
N ARG A 235 -26.92 -3.45 20.64
CA ARG A 235 -27.31 -2.11 20.16
C ARG A 235 -27.52 -2.07 18.65
N LEU A 236 -26.64 -2.72 17.88
CA LEU A 236 -26.71 -2.72 16.41
C LEU A 236 -27.88 -3.55 15.86
N LEU A 237 -28.28 -4.61 16.55
CA LEU A 237 -29.26 -5.59 16.05
C LEU A 237 -30.66 -5.44 16.67
N GLN A 238 -30.88 -4.48 17.58
CA GLN A 238 -32.18 -4.21 18.20
C GLN A 238 -32.81 -2.89 17.76
N GLU A 239 -32.78 -2.60 16.45
CA GLU A 239 -33.85 -1.81 15.84
C GLU A 239 -35.09 -2.68 15.58
#